data_AF-A0A7R9PRZ4-F1
#
_entry.id   AF-A0A7R9PRZ4-F1
#
_cell.length_a   1.000
_cell.length_b   1.000
_cell.length_c   1.000
_cell.angle_alpha   90.00
_cell.angle_beta   90.00
_cell.angle_gamma   90.00
#
_symmetry.space_group_name_H-M   'P 1'
#
loop_
_entity.id
_entity.type
_entity.pdbx_description
1 polymer ?
#
loop_
_entity_poly.entity_id
_entity_poly.type
_entity_poly.pdbx_seq_one_letter_code
_entity_poly.pdbx_strand_id
1 'polypeptide(L)'
;MATGRVHGVQRVLAKLDSSLKAGNYYEAHQMYRTLYFRYLAQKKYTDLLDLLFDGAIVLLQHNQQASGADLAILLVAVLSKSGAVVSDEYVLEKLPKHHFLYSTDGFGCASLLVEIHKMRGYAAEVDLFIAQAVL
;
A
#
# COMPACT_ATOMS: atom_id res chain seq x y z
N MET A 1 -24.59 3.06 21.56
CA MET A 1 -23.94 4.26 20.98
C MET A 1 -22.82 3.87 20.00
N ALA A 2 -23.12 3.17 18.90
CA ALA A 2 -22.12 2.63 17.96
C ALA A 2 -22.14 3.24 16.54
N THR A 3 -23.09 4.14 16.25
CA THR A 3 -23.35 4.67 14.91
C THR A 3 -22.39 5.78 14.47
N GLY A 4 -21.72 6.48 15.38
CA GLY A 4 -20.84 7.62 15.04
C GLY A 4 -19.50 7.26 14.37
N ARG A 5 -18.96 6.04 14.60
CA ARG A 5 -17.63 5.65 14.06
C ARG A 5 -17.65 5.33 12.57
N VAL A 6 -18.74 4.74 12.09
CA VAL A 6 -18.90 4.35 10.68
C VAL A 6 -18.95 5.60 9.80
N HIS A 7 -19.74 6.62 10.16
CA HIS A 7 -19.81 7.86 9.38
C HIS A 7 -18.46 8.60 9.26
N GLY A 8 -17.57 8.45 10.24
CA GLY A 8 -16.26 9.08 10.21
C GLY A 8 -15.37 8.57 9.07
N VAL A 9 -15.31 7.25 8.87
CA VAL A 9 -14.45 6.61 7.84
C VAL A 9 -14.94 6.98 6.44
N GLN A 10 -16.23 6.84 6.18
CA GLN A 10 -16.85 7.16 4.89
C GLN A 10 -16.60 8.62 4.49
N ARG A 11 -16.67 9.56 5.43
CA ARG A 11 -16.35 10.97 5.17
C ARG A 11 -14.90 11.17 4.73
N VAL A 12 -13.95 10.43 5.31
CA VAL A 12 -12.53 10.55 4.92
C VAL A 12 -12.26 9.88 3.58
N LEU A 13 -12.92 8.75 3.28
CA LEU A 13 -12.85 8.13 1.95
C LEU A 13 -13.39 9.06 0.85
N ALA A 14 -14.53 9.71 1.09
CA ALA A 14 -15.08 10.67 0.13
C ALA A 14 -14.13 11.86 -0.11
N LYS A 15 -13.47 12.34 0.96
CA LYS A 15 -12.47 13.42 0.85
C LYS A 15 -11.21 12.95 0.13
N LEU A 16 -10.74 11.73 0.39
CA LEU A 16 -9.62 11.11 -0.32
C LEU A 16 -9.90 11.05 -1.82
N ASP A 17 -11.04 10.51 -2.22
CA ASP A 17 -11.46 10.42 -3.63
C ASP A 17 -11.52 11.82 -4.28
N SER A 18 -12.09 12.81 -3.57
CA SER A 18 -12.13 14.19 -4.05
C SER A 18 -10.73 14.79 -4.22
N SER A 19 -9.81 14.54 -3.28
CA SER A 19 -8.42 15.01 -3.35
C SER A 19 -7.67 14.38 -4.51
N LEU A 20 -7.83 13.07 -4.76
CA LEU A 20 -7.20 12.39 -5.89
C LEU A 20 -7.70 12.94 -7.23
N LYS A 21 -9.02 13.11 -7.39
CA LYS A 21 -9.62 13.68 -8.62
C LYS A 21 -9.19 15.12 -8.87
N ALA A 22 -8.94 15.88 -7.82
CA ALA A 22 -8.46 17.26 -7.91
C ALA A 22 -6.93 17.38 -8.11
N GLY A 23 -6.18 16.27 -8.10
CA GLY A 23 -4.71 16.29 -8.14
C GLY A 23 -4.04 16.79 -6.85
N ASN A 24 -4.81 16.90 -5.76
CA ASN A 24 -4.34 17.33 -4.44
C ASN A 24 -3.69 16.14 -3.71
N TYR A 25 -2.57 15.66 -4.24
CA TYR A 25 -1.97 14.39 -3.82
C TYR A 25 -1.38 14.42 -2.42
N TYR A 26 -0.88 15.58 -1.96
CA TYR A 26 -0.41 15.74 -0.58
C TYR A 26 -1.56 15.58 0.41
N GLU A 27 -2.71 16.20 0.14
CA GLU A 27 -3.92 16.04 0.94
C GLU A 27 -4.42 14.61 0.90
N ALA A 28 -4.42 13.97 -0.28
CA ALA A 28 -4.77 12.56 -0.43
C ALA A 28 -3.87 11.67 0.44
N HIS A 29 -2.56 11.90 0.45
CA HIS A 29 -1.60 11.21 1.30
C HIS A 29 -1.96 11.34 2.80
N GLN A 30 -2.31 12.55 3.27
CA GLN A 30 -2.75 12.74 4.66
C GLN A 30 -4.07 12.00 4.96
N MET A 31 -4.98 11.89 3.99
CA MET A 31 -6.21 11.09 4.16
C MET A 31 -5.91 9.59 4.24
N TYR A 32 -4.99 9.07 3.42
CA TYR A 32 -4.51 7.69 3.52
C TYR A 32 -3.93 7.40 4.91
N ARG A 33 -3.05 8.27 5.44
CA ARG A 33 -2.49 8.13 6.79
C ARG A 33 -3.56 8.16 7.88
N THR A 34 -4.60 8.98 7.71
CA THR A 34 -5.73 9.03 8.64
C THR A 34 -6.53 7.72 8.61
N LEU A 35 -6.80 7.18 7.42
CA LEU A 35 -7.50 5.91 7.24
C LEU A 35 -6.68 4.74 7.79
N TYR A 36 -5.35 4.77 7.64
CA TYR A 36 -4.44 3.80 8.22
C TYR A 36 -4.68 3.59 9.70
N PHE A 37 -4.61 4.65 10.52
CA PHE A 37 -4.82 4.51 11.96
C PHE A 37 -6.24 4.02 12.31
N ARG A 38 -7.24 4.43 11.53
CA ARG A 38 -8.64 4.04 11.78
C ARG A 38 -8.90 2.57 11.46
N TYR A 39 -8.43 2.08 10.32
CA TYR A 39 -8.58 0.66 9.96
C TYR A 39 -7.70 -0.23 10.82
N LEU A 40 -6.50 0.24 11.18
CA LEU A 40 -5.62 -0.48 12.10
C LEU A 40 -6.24 -0.66 13.48
N ALA A 41 -6.86 0.40 14.03
CA ALA A 41 -7.59 0.34 15.30
C ALA A 41 -8.81 -0.60 15.25
N GLN A 42 -9.40 -0.76 14.06
CA GLN A 42 -10.52 -1.69 13.82
C GLN A 42 -10.05 -3.11 13.44
N LYS A 43 -8.74 -3.36 13.36
CA LYS A 43 -8.15 -4.62 12.87
C LYS A 43 -8.65 -5.04 11.48
N LYS A 44 -9.03 -4.06 10.65
CA LYS A 44 -9.42 -4.27 9.25
C LYS A 44 -8.18 -4.36 8.36
N TYR A 45 -7.39 -5.41 8.57
CA TYR A 45 -6.08 -5.54 7.93
C TYR A 45 -6.20 -5.67 6.41
N THR A 46 -7.11 -6.51 5.92
CA THR A 46 -7.32 -6.75 4.49
C THR A 46 -7.72 -5.46 3.74
N ASP A 47 -8.77 -4.78 4.21
CA ASP A 47 -9.21 -3.49 3.64
C ASP A 47 -8.09 -2.43 3.65
N LEU A 48 -7.28 -2.43 4.72
CA LEU A 48 -6.19 -1.48 4.88
C LEU A 48 -5.02 -1.76 3.93
N LEU A 49 -4.67 -3.02 3.75
CA LEU A 49 -3.60 -3.41 2.85
C LEU A 49 -3.95 -3.04 1.41
N ASP A 50 -5.17 -3.32 0.96
CA ASP A 50 -5.66 -2.92 -0.36
C ASP A 50 -5.60 -1.40 -0.52
N LEU A 51 -6.14 -0.65 0.45
CA LEU A 51 -6.12 0.81 0.42
C LEU A 51 -4.70 1.41 0.30
N LEU A 52 -3.74 0.87 1.06
CA LEU A 52 -2.37 1.38 1.07
C LEU A 52 -1.60 1.01 -0.21
N PHE A 53 -1.84 -0.20 -0.73
CA PHE A 53 -1.23 -0.65 -1.98
C PHE A 53 -1.69 0.22 -3.15
N ASP A 54 -3.01 0.35 -3.34
CA ASP A 54 -3.59 1.19 -4.39
C ASP A 54 -3.13 2.64 -4.24
N GLY A 55 -3.13 3.17 -3.01
CA GLY A 55 -2.67 4.51 -2.71
C GLY A 55 -1.19 4.74 -3.05
N ALA A 56 -0.32 3.79 -2.73
CA ALA A 56 1.11 3.89 -3.05
C ALA A 56 1.32 3.95 -4.57
N ILE A 57 0.65 3.08 -5.33
CA ILE A 57 0.74 3.07 -6.80
C ILE A 57 0.27 4.38 -7.41
N VAL A 58 -0.92 4.86 -7.02
CA VAL A 58 -1.48 6.11 -7.54
C VAL A 58 -0.54 7.29 -7.28
N LEU A 59 0.03 7.39 -6.07
CA LEU A 59 0.95 8.47 -5.72
C LEU A 59 2.27 8.39 -6.50
N LEU A 60 2.83 7.19 -6.67
CA LEU A 60 4.05 6.98 -7.45
C LEU A 60 3.86 7.36 -8.93
N GLN A 61 2.74 6.95 -9.54
CA GLN A 61 2.38 7.27 -10.92
C GLN A 61 2.24 8.78 -11.16
N HIS A 62 1.89 9.54 -10.12
CA HIS A 62 1.77 11.01 -10.16
C HIS A 62 3.01 11.74 -9.62
N ASN A 63 4.19 11.12 -9.68
CA ASN A 63 5.48 11.69 -9.24
C ASN A 63 5.49 12.15 -7.76
N GLN A 64 4.70 11.51 -6.90
CA GLN A 64 4.73 11.74 -5.46
C GLN A 64 5.55 10.65 -4.77
N GLN A 65 6.84 10.57 -5.07
CA GLN A 65 7.69 9.44 -4.66
C GLN A 65 7.75 9.31 -3.13
N ALA A 66 7.95 10.42 -2.42
CA ALA A 66 8.02 10.41 -0.96
C ALA A 66 6.72 9.93 -0.31
N SER A 67 5.57 10.41 -0.80
CA SER A 67 4.27 10.02 -0.27
C SER A 67 3.90 8.57 -0.61
N GLY A 68 4.19 8.13 -1.84
CA GLY A 68 4.01 6.73 -2.25
C GLY A 68 4.88 5.77 -1.44
N ALA A 69 6.16 6.12 -1.21
CA ALA A 69 7.06 5.34 -0.37
C ALA A 69 6.61 5.28 1.09
N ASP A 70 6.12 6.40 1.67
CA ASP A 70 5.54 6.41 3.02
C ASP A 70 4.37 5.42 3.14
N LEU A 71 3.45 5.41 2.16
CA LEU A 71 2.33 4.45 2.17
C LEU A 71 2.78 3.00 2.04
N ALA A 72 3.83 2.73 1.27
CA ALA A 72 4.39 1.40 1.14
C ALA A 72 5.09 0.92 2.42
N ILE A 73 5.77 1.82 3.14
CA ILE A 73 6.30 1.51 4.48
C ILE A 73 5.16 1.15 5.43
N LEU A 74 4.04 1.89 5.38
CA LEU A 74 2.85 1.55 6.17
C LEU A 74 2.29 0.19 5.76
N LEU A 75 2.24 -0.14 4.46
CA LEU A 75 1.78 -1.45 3.96
C LEU A 75 2.58 -2.59 4.59
N VAL A 76 3.92 -2.51 4.56
CA VAL A 76 4.81 -3.49 5.19
C VAL A 76 4.57 -3.58 6.69
N ALA A 77 4.40 -2.45 7.38
CA ALA A 77 4.10 -2.43 8.81
C ALA A 77 2.76 -3.14 9.14
N VAL A 78 1.74 -3.01 8.29
CA VAL A 78 0.46 -3.71 8.44
C VAL A 78 0.64 -5.21 8.21
N LEU A 79 1.38 -5.62 7.17
CA LEU A 79 1.66 -7.03 6.90
C LEU A 79 2.29 -7.70 8.13
N SER A 80 3.38 -7.13 8.66
CA SER A 80 4.05 -7.64 9.86
C SER A 80 3.13 -7.70 11.08
N LYS A 81 2.22 -6.72 11.24
CA LYS A 81 1.33 -6.64 12.40
C LYS A 81 0.09 -7.52 12.30
N SER A 82 -0.38 -7.80 11.10
CA SER A 82 -1.59 -8.61 10.87
C SER A 82 -1.41 -10.08 11.28
N GLY A 83 -0.17 -10.51 11.53
CA GLY A 83 0.14 -11.91 11.80
C GLY A 83 -0.07 -12.79 10.57
N ALA A 84 -0.35 -12.20 9.40
CA ALA A 84 -0.07 -12.84 8.15
C ALA A 84 1.42 -13.18 8.20
N VAL A 85 1.70 -14.48 8.35
CA VAL A 85 2.87 -15.04 7.67
C VAL A 85 2.82 -14.39 6.30
N VAL A 86 3.94 -13.84 5.83
CA VAL A 86 4.07 -13.42 4.43
C VAL A 86 3.99 -14.73 3.63
N SER A 87 2.81 -15.33 3.65
CA SER A 87 2.46 -16.54 2.96
C SER A 87 2.43 -16.04 1.56
N ASP A 88 3.33 -16.61 0.78
CA ASP A 88 3.44 -16.46 -0.64
C ASP A 88 2.07 -16.23 -1.29
N GLU A 89 0.98 -16.88 -0.85
CA GLU A 89 -0.40 -16.58 -1.24
C GLU A 89 -0.87 -15.11 -1.22
N TYR A 90 -0.64 -14.29 -0.18
CA TYR A 90 -1.14 -12.88 -0.20
C TYR A 90 -0.36 -12.02 -1.18
N VAL A 91 0.96 -12.23 -1.22
CA VAL A 91 1.88 -11.53 -2.14
C VAL A 91 1.62 -12.04 -3.56
N LEU A 92 1.58 -13.34 -3.80
CA LEU A 92 1.35 -14.03 -5.09
C LEU A 92 -0.10 -14.05 -5.56
N GLU A 93 -1.11 -13.77 -4.75
CA GLU A 93 -2.49 -13.64 -5.23
C GLU A 93 -2.76 -12.19 -5.66
N LYS A 94 -2.25 -11.21 -4.92
CA LYS A 94 -2.45 -9.79 -5.22
C LYS A 94 -1.41 -9.22 -6.20
N LEU A 95 -0.13 -9.63 -6.16
CA LEU A 95 0.89 -9.18 -7.14
C LEU A 95 0.43 -9.54 -8.56
N PRO A 96 0.17 -10.82 -8.92
CA PRO A 96 -0.07 -11.23 -10.30
C PRO A 96 -1.44 -10.83 -10.81
N LYS A 97 -2.49 -10.88 -9.97
CA LYS A 97 -3.84 -10.48 -10.40
C LYS A 97 -3.93 -9.00 -10.78
N HIS A 98 -3.14 -8.11 -10.16
CA HIS A 98 -3.02 -6.72 -10.58
C HIS A 98 -1.91 -6.47 -11.62
N HIS A 99 -0.85 -7.30 -11.67
CA HIS A 99 0.17 -7.27 -12.73
C HIS A 99 -0.43 -7.61 -14.11
N PHE A 100 -1.46 -8.46 -14.16
CA PHE A 100 -2.01 -8.94 -15.43
C PHE A 100 -3.18 -8.11 -15.97
N LEU A 101 -3.95 -7.43 -15.10
CA LEU A 101 -5.20 -6.78 -15.52
C LEU A 101 -5.11 -5.26 -15.73
N TYR A 102 -4.16 -4.53 -15.12
CA TYR A 102 -4.16 -3.06 -15.21
C TYR A 102 -2.80 -2.34 -15.25
N SER A 103 -1.67 -3.04 -15.35
CA SER A 103 -0.37 -2.36 -15.42
C SER A 103 0.45 -2.83 -16.62
N THR A 104 0.61 -1.95 -17.61
CA THR A 104 1.75 -1.98 -18.54
C THR A 104 3.06 -1.55 -17.88
N ASP A 105 3.08 -1.38 -16.55
CA ASP A 105 4.22 -0.89 -15.80
C ASP A 105 4.49 -1.70 -14.52
N GLY A 106 5.14 -2.86 -14.69
CA GLY A 106 5.70 -3.63 -13.58
C GLY A 106 6.82 -2.89 -12.83
N PHE A 107 7.32 -1.77 -13.38
CA PHE A 107 8.39 -0.96 -12.80
C PHE A 107 7.95 -0.28 -11.51
N GLY A 108 6.71 0.19 -11.37
CA GLY A 108 6.25 0.84 -10.13
C GLY A 108 6.29 -0.09 -8.92
N CYS A 109 5.88 -1.36 -9.12
CA CYS A 109 5.91 -2.39 -8.07
C CYS A 109 7.34 -2.86 -7.79
N ALA A 110 8.13 -3.10 -8.84
CA ALA A 110 9.55 -3.45 -8.69
C ALA A 110 10.35 -2.32 -8.03
N SER A 111 10.12 -1.07 -8.41
CA SER A 111 10.75 0.11 -7.80
C SER A 111 10.32 0.28 -6.36
N LEU A 112 9.06 -0.03 -6.01
CA LEU A 112 8.59 0.02 -4.63
C LEU A 112 9.31 -1.03 -3.76
N LEU A 113 9.42 -2.26 -4.25
CA LEU A 113 10.12 -3.35 -3.56
C LEU A 113 11.63 -3.09 -3.48
N VAL A 114 12.25 -2.58 -4.55
CA VAL A 114 13.66 -2.18 -4.59
C VAL A 114 13.94 -1.02 -3.64
N GLU A 115 13.05 -0.03 -3.54
CA GLU A 115 13.25 1.12 -2.66
C GLU A 115 13.03 0.76 -1.18
N ILE A 116 12.06 -0.12 -0.88
CA ILE A 116 11.90 -0.72 0.45
C ILE A 116 13.15 -1.52 0.84
N HIS A 117 13.72 -2.28 -0.11
CA HIS A 117 14.98 -3.00 0.09
C HIS A 117 16.18 -2.06 0.28
N LYS A 118 16.32 -0.97 -0.48
CA LYS A 118 17.40 0.01 -0.28
C LYS A 118 17.31 0.75 1.05
N MET A 119 16.11 0.99 1.56
CA MET A 119 15.88 1.69 2.83
C MET A 119 16.06 0.79 4.06
N ARG A 120 16.04 -0.56 3.92
CA ARG A 120 16.05 -1.50 5.06
C ARG A 120 16.83 -2.82 4.90
N GLY A 121 17.40 -3.13 3.73
CA GLY A 121 18.05 -4.40 3.45
C GLY A 121 19.47 -4.48 3.96
N TYR A 122 19.74 -5.41 4.87
CA TYR A 122 21.10 -5.95 5.01
C TYR A 122 21.45 -6.67 3.70
N ALA A 123 22.69 -6.52 3.23
CA ALA A 123 23.17 -7.00 1.93
C ALA A 123 23.05 -8.52 1.68
N ALA A 124 22.60 -9.30 2.66
CA ALA A 124 22.52 -10.76 2.62
C ALA A 124 21.20 -11.34 2.08
N GLU A 125 20.18 -10.52 1.80
CA GLU A 125 18.84 -11.00 1.39
C GLU A 125 18.53 -10.84 -0.11
N VAL A 126 19.49 -10.31 -0.90
CA VAL A 126 19.31 -10.04 -2.34
C VAL A 126 19.03 -11.30 -3.14
N ASP A 127 19.67 -12.42 -2.77
CA ASP A 127 19.60 -13.67 -3.54
C ASP A 127 18.28 -14.42 -3.33
N LEU A 128 17.52 -14.12 -2.26
CA LEU A 128 16.31 -14.87 -1.94
C LEU A 128 15.08 -14.48 -2.79
N PHE A 129 15.07 -13.27 -3.35
CA PHE A 129 13.90 -12.76 -4.10
C PHE A 129 14.04 -12.85 -5.62
N ILE A 130 15.26 -12.80 -6.18
CA ILE A 130 15.46 -12.99 -7.63
C ILE A 130 15.16 -14.43 -8.04
N ALA A 131 15.39 -15.40 -7.15
CA ALA A 131 15.12 -16.81 -7.42
C ALA A 131 13.62 -17.14 -7.60
N GLN A 132 12.70 -16.39 -6.97
CA GLN A 132 11.26 -16.67 -7.05
C GLN A 132 10.54 -15.93 -8.19
N ALA A 133 11.21 -14.97 -8.84
CA ALA A 133 10.65 -14.18 -9.95
C ALA A 133 11.01 -14.76 -11.35
N VAL A 134 11.81 -15.83 -11.41
CA VAL A 134 12.31 -16.45 -12.66
C VAL A 134 11.94 -17.95 -12.75
N LEU A 135 10.91 -18.40 -12.03
CA LEU A 135 10.30 -19.73 -12.22
C LEU A 135 8.80 -19.61 -12.48
#